data_AF-A0A7S0NNR2-F1
#
_entry.id   AF-A0A7S0NNR2-F1
#
_cell.length_a   1.000
_cell.length_b   1.000
_cell.length_c   1.000
_cell.angle_alpha   90.00
_cell.angle_beta   90.00
_cell.angle_gamma   90.00
#
_symmetry.space_group_name_H-M   'P 1'
#
loop_
_entity.id
_entity.type
_entity.pdbx_description
1 polymer ?
#
loop_
_entity_poly.entity_id
_entity_poly.type
_entity_poly.pdbx_seq_one_letter_code
_entity_poly.pdbx_strand_id
1 'polypeptide(L)'
;DATMNERYFSLYAKGKTPPGSSTPAAEARDAGDDAPQRKWNHLPVDSIRAEFPALTDANHDGWAFMENAGGSQVPRRVADAMHHYMCNNYVQLGAGYPHSDRADATVHRAHQLVKTF
;
A
#
# COMPACT_ATOMS: atom_id res chain seq x y z
N ASP A 1 -9.78 -15.43 1.64
CA ASP A 1 -10.34 -16.26 2.72
C ASP A 1 -10.58 -15.39 3.95
N ALA A 2 -11.85 -15.06 4.22
CA ALA A 2 -12.27 -14.15 5.28
C ALA A 2 -11.89 -14.65 6.69
N THR A 3 -11.68 -15.96 6.86
CA THR A 3 -11.36 -16.59 8.14
C THR A 3 -9.96 -16.20 8.66
N MET A 4 -9.01 -15.94 7.75
CA MET A 4 -7.67 -15.49 8.12
C MET A 4 -7.67 -14.04 8.62
N ASN A 5 -8.51 -13.18 8.02
CA ASN A 5 -8.70 -11.81 8.50
C ASN A 5 -9.33 -11.82 9.90
N GLU A 6 -10.38 -12.61 10.12
CA GLU A 6 -11.00 -12.74 11.45
C GLU A 6 -10.01 -13.21 12.52
N ARG A 7 -9.16 -14.21 12.22
CA ARG A 7 -8.11 -14.67 13.14
C ARG A 7 -7.06 -13.59 13.42
N TYR A 8 -6.60 -12.89 12.38
CA TYR A 8 -5.62 -11.81 12.51
C TYR A 8 -6.18 -10.67 13.38
N PHE A 9 -7.43 -10.27 13.15
CA PHE A 9 -8.10 -9.23 13.96
C PHE A 9 -8.43 -9.67 15.39
N SER A 10 -8.67 -10.97 15.63
CA SER A 10 -8.87 -11.50 16.99
C SER A 10 -7.63 -11.42 17.89
N LEU A 11 -6.43 -11.36 17.30
CA LEU A 11 -5.18 -11.17 18.06
C LEU A 11 -5.07 -9.75 18.64
N TYR A 12 -5.55 -8.74 17.90
CA TYR A 12 -5.62 -7.35 18.39
C TYR A 12 -6.55 -7.23 19.60
N ALA A 13 -7.65 -7.99 19.63
CA ALA A 13 -8.61 -7.97 20.74
C ALA A 13 -8.08 -8.62 22.03
N LYS A 14 -7.06 -9.47 21.95
CA LYS A 14 -6.49 -10.22 23.10
C LYS A 14 -5.22 -9.61 23.69
N GLY A 15 -4.90 -8.36 23.35
CA GLY A 15 -3.75 -7.64 23.92
C GLY A 15 -2.38 -8.23 23.54
N LYS A 16 -2.31 -9.10 22.52
CA LYS A 16 -1.05 -9.67 22.04
C LYS A 16 -0.53 -8.80 20.90
N THR A 17 0.65 -8.20 21.11
CA THR A 17 1.37 -7.48 20.04
C THR A 17 1.66 -8.46 18.90
N PRO A 18 1.23 -8.19 17.65
CA PRO A 18 1.54 -9.06 16.52
C PRO A 18 3.06 -9.10 16.26
N PRO A 19 3.61 -10.24 15.79
CA PRO A 19 4.99 -10.31 15.33
C PRO A 19 5.23 -9.26 14.24
N GLY A 20 6.21 -8.37 14.43
CA GLY A 20 6.57 -7.30 13.48
C GLY A 20 5.85 -5.96 13.66
N SER A 21 4.95 -5.81 14.65
CA SER A 21 4.39 -4.50 15.00
C SER A 21 5.38 -3.67 15.83
N SER A 22 5.75 -2.49 15.34
CA SER A 22 6.55 -1.50 16.09
C SER A 22 5.72 -0.70 17.10
N THR A 23 4.38 -0.83 17.05
CA THR A 23 3.48 -0.31 18.09
C THR A 23 3.24 -1.43 19.12
N PRO A 24 3.62 -1.25 20.40
CA PRO A 24 3.22 -2.18 21.45
C PRO A 24 1.70 -2.29 21.46
N ALA A 25 1.15 -3.48 21.73
CA ALA A 25 -0.24 -3.56 22.18
C ALA A 25 -0.30 -2.71 23.45
N ALA A 26 -0.75 -1.45 23.31
CA ALA A 26 -0.83 -0.51 24.41
C ALA A 26 -1.51 -1.23 25.57
N GLU A 27 -0.90 -1.13 26.76
CA GLU A 27 -1.37 -1.76 27.99
C GLU A 27 -2.89 -1.77 27.98
N ALA A 28 -3.46 -2.97 27.85
CA ALA A 28 -4.88 -3.18 27.92
C ALA A 28 -5.29 -2.76 29.32
N ARG A 29 -5.57 -1.46 29.49
CA ARG A 29 -6.26 -0.96 30.66
C ARG A 29 -7.55 -1.76 30.69
N ASP A 30 -7.78 -2.42 31.81
CA ASP A 30 -8.98 -3.18 32.14
C ASP A 30 -10.21 -2.30 31.89
N ALA A 31 -10.65 -2.29 30.64
CA ALA A 31 -11.86 -1.64 30.21
C ALA A 31 -12.88 -2.76 30.33
N GLY A 32 -13.67 -2.72 31.40
CA GLY A 32 -14.75 -3.67 31.63
C GLY A 32 -15.65 -3.81 30.40
N ASP A 33 -16.47 -4.87 30.39
CA ASP A 33 -17.27 -5.37 29.26
C ASP A 33 -18.11 -4.34 28.47
N ASP A 34 -18.24 -3.10 28.96
CA ASP A 34 -18.93 -1.97 28.31
C ASP A 34 -18.03 -1.06 27.43
N ALA A 35 -16.77 -1.41 27.18
CA ALA A 35 -15.93 -0.65 26.26
C ALA A 35 -16.54 -0.67 24.83
N PRO A 36 -16.73 0.49 24.16
CA PRO A 36 -17.31 0.50 22.83
C PRO A 36 -16.43 -0.31 21.87
N GLN A 37 -16.97 -1.46 21.43
CA GLN A 37 -16.33 -2.33 20.45
C GLN A 37 -15.97 -1.49 19.24
N ARG A 38 -14.67 -1.24 19.04
CA ARG A 38 -14.18 -0.50 17.88
C ARG A 38 -14.57 -1.31 16.65
N LYS A 39 -15.56 -0.81 15.90
CA LYS A 39 -15.96 -1.38 14.62
C LYS A 39 -14.82 -1.13 13.64
N TRP A 40 -13.93 -2.10 13.50
CA TRP A 40 -12.91 -2.06 12.47
C TRP A 40 -13.59 -2.12 11.11
N ASN A 41 -13.38 -1.08 10.29
CA ASN A 41 -13.83 -1.12 8.91
C ASN A 41 -13.11 -2.27 8.21
N HIS A 42 -13.87 -3.20 7.66
CA HIS A 42 -13.33 -4.32 6.89
C HIS A 42 -12.48 -3.78 5.72
N LEU A 43 -11.17 -3.99 5.78
CA LEU A 43 -10.27 -3.67 4.68
C LEU A 43 -10.51 -4.67 3.54
N PRO A 44 -10.78 -4.22 2.29
CA PRO A 44 -11.03 -5.10 1.18
C PRO A 44 -9.71 -5.67 0.65
N VAL A 45 -9.12 -6.61 1.41
CA VAL A 45 -7.77 -7.14 1.14
C VAL A 45 -7.67 -7.78 -0.25
N ASP A 46 -8.70 -8.49 -0.70
CA ASP A 46 -8.69 -9.17 -1.99
C ASP A 46 -8.65 -8.17 -3.16
N SER A 47 -9.37 -7.04 -3.06
CA SER A 47 -9.29 -6.00 -4.09
C SER A 47 -7.95 -5.27 -4.08
N ILE A 48 -7.32 -5.11 -2.92
CA ILE A 48 -5.98 -4.54 -2.81
C ILE A 48 -4.95 -5.47 -3.45
N ARG A 49 -5.03 -6.78 -3.19
CA ARG A 49 -4.11 -7.78 -3.77
C ARG A 49 -4.21 -7.86 -5.29
N ALA A 50 -5.42 -7.72 -5.85
CA ALA A 50 -5.66 -7.70 -7.28
C ALA A 50 -4.94 -6.55 -8.02
N GLU A 51 -4.46 -5.53 -7.31
CA GLU A 51 -3.72 -4.42 -7.88
C GLU A 51 -2.23 -4.71 -8.05
N PHE A 52 -1.72 -5.83 -7.54
CA PHE A 52 -0.30 -6.21 -7.62
C PHE A 52 -0.14 -7.42 -8.56
N PRO A 53 0.28 -7.22 -9.82
CA PRO A 53 0.39 -8.31 -10.79
C PRO A 53 1.28 -9.47 -10.33
N ALA A 54 2.34 -9.17 -9.59
CA ALA A 54 3.26 -10.18 -9.03
C ALA A 54 2.58 -11.18 -8.08
N LEU A 55 1.45 -10.83 -7.48
CA LEU A 55 0.70 -11.73 -6.60
C LEU A 55 -0.32 -12.60 -7.35
N THR A 56 -0.61 -12.27 -8.60
CA THR A 56 -1.57 -12.98 -9.46
C THR A 56 -0.89 -13.80 -10.56
N ASP A 57 0.43 -13.67 -10.69
CA ASP A 57 1.21 -14.39 -11.68
C ASP A 57 1.41 -15.84 -11.22
N ALA A 58 1.04 -16.80 -12.08
CA ALA A 58 1.15 -18.23 -11.82
C ALA A 58 2.59 -18.69 -11.49
N ASN A 59 3.61 -17.92 -11.91
CA ASN A 59 5.00 -18.18 -11.54
C ASN A 59 5.27 -18.00 -10.02
N HIS A 60 4.33 -17.40 -9.28
CA HIS A 60 4.41 -17.17 -7.84
C HIS A 60 3.44 -18.05 -7.05
N ASP A 61 2.78 -19.02 -7.70
CA ASP A 61 1.87 -19.95 -7.03
C ASP A 61 2.60 -20.75 -5.94
N GLY A 62 2.02 -20.77 -4.73
CA GLY A 62 2.62 -21.44 -3.57
C GLY A 62 3.74 -20.66 -2.89
N TRP A 63 4.01 -19.42 -3.30
CA TRP A 63 5.03 -18.57 -2.70
C TRP A 63 4.43 -17.30 -2.07
N ALA A 64 5.00 -16.86 -0.95
CA ALA A 64 4.59 -15.64 -0.26
C ALA A 64 5.77 -14.67 -0.16
N PHE A 65 5.60 -13.47 -0.69
CA PHE A 65 6.60 -12.41 -0.59
C PHE A 65 6.60 -11.78 0.81
N MET A 66 7.69 -11.97 1.57
CA MET A 66 7.87 -11.42 2.93
C MET A 66 9.07 -10.47 3.07
N GLU A 67 9.65 -10.02 1.95
CA GLU A 67 10.88 -9.21 1.91
C GLU A 67 10.60 -7.72 1.61
N ASN A 68 9.49 -7.18 2.12
CA ASN A 68 9.05 -5.81 1.78
C ASN A 68 10.00 -4.71 2.30
N ALA A 69 10.84 -5.03 3.29
CA ALA A 69 11.86 -4.12 3.81
C ALA A 69 12.97 -3.83 2.78
N GLY A 70 13.30 -4.81 1.92
CA GLY A 70 14.25 -4.62 0.82
C GLY A 70 13.63 -3.95 -0.41
N GLY A 71 12.30 -4.03 -0.54
CA GLY A 71 11.56 -3.39 -1.61
C GLY A 71 10.15 -3.95 -1.69
N SER A 72 9.16 -3.09 -1.97
CA SER A 72 7.78 -3.53 -2.11
C SER A 72 7.47 -3.92 -3.56
N GLN A 73 6.53 -4.85 -3.72
CA GLN A 73 5.94 -5.14 -5.04
C GLN A 73 5.23 -3.91 -5.59
N VAL A 74 5.24 -3.76 -6.92
CA VAL A 74 4.71 -2.56 -7.58
C VAL A 74 3.24 -2.79 -7.97
N PRO A 75 2.31 -1.91 -7.57
CA PRO A 75 0.94 -1.95 -8.08
C PRO A 75 0.89 -1.63 -9.57
N ARG A 76 -0.03 -2.25 -10.30
CA ARG A 76 -0.25 -2.04 -11.75
C ARG A 76 -0.36 -0.56 -12.13
N ARG A 77 -1.14 0.22 -11.38
CA ARG A 77 -1.32 1.66 -11.65
C ARG A 77 -0.02 2.47 -11.63
N VAL A 78 0.96 2.05 -10.81
CA VAL A 78 2.28 2.70 -10.74
C VAL A 78 3.10 2.31 -11.96
N ALA A 79 3.13 1.02 -12.30
CA ALA A 79 3.81 0.53 -13.50
C ALA A 79 3.25 1.20 -14.78
N ASP A 80 1.93 1.29 -14.91
CA ASP A 80 1.25 1.91 -16.04
C ASP A 80 1.56 3.41 -16.15
N ALA A 81 1.56 4.15 -15.04
CA ALA A 81 1.88 5.57 -15.03
C ALA A 81 3.34 5.83 -15.44
N MET A 82 4.26 4.99 -14.96
CA MET A 82 5.67 5.06 -15.35
C MET A 82 5.86 4.75 -16.83
N HIS A 83 5.26 3.67 -17.33
CA HIS A 83 5.29 3.31 -18.74
C HIS A 83 4.73 4.44 -19.61
N HIS A 84 3.56 4.99 -19.25
CA HIS A 84 2.97 6.11 -19.97
C HIS A 84 3.91 7.32 -20.01
N TYR A 85 4.50 7.71 -18.87
CA TYR A 85 5.43 8.83 -18.82
C TYR A 85 6.65 8.59 -19.73
N MET A 86 7.25 7.40 -19.64
CA MET A 86 8.42 7.03 -20.43
C MET A 86 8.15 7.05 -21.94
N CYS A 87 7.00 6.56 -22.38
CA CYS A 87 6.69 6.48 -23.79
C CYS A 87 6.14 7.79 -24.39
N ASN A 88 5.49 8.66 -23.59
CA ASN A 88 4.73 9.78 -24.13
C ASN A 88 5.23 11.17 -23.68
N ASN A 89 5.94 11.25 -22.56
CA ASN A 89 6.28 12.51 -21.90
C ASN A 89 7.77 12.67 -21.59
N TYR A 90 8.58 11.62 -21.77
CA TYR A 90 9.98 11.63 -21.35
C TYR A 90 10.85 12.49 -22.26
N VAL A 91 11.13 13.70 -21.78
CA VAL A 91 12.09 14.65 -22.33
C VAL A 91 12.73 15.44 -21.20
N GLN A 92 13.80 16.19 -21.49
CA GLN A 92 14.41 17.08 -20.49
C GLN A 92 13.42 18.16 -20.00
N LEU A 93 13.55 18.50 -18.73
CA LEU A 93 12.73 19.48 -18.03
C LEU A 93 13.23 20.92 -18.28
N GLY A 94 12.35 21.90 -18.26
CA GLY A 94 12.69 23.32 -18.31
C GLY A 94 13.19 23.86 -19.66
N ALA A 95 12.96 23.14 -20.76
CA ALA A 95 13.39 23.57 -22.09
C ALA A 95 12.36 24.46 -22.82
N GLY A 96 11.16 24.66 -22.26
CA GLY A 96 10.19 25.66 -22.71
C GLY A 96 9.50 25.37 -24.05
N TYR A 97 9.55 24.12 -24.53
CA TYR A 97 8.80 23.66 -25.70
C TYR A 97 7.69 22.68 -25.27
N PRO A 98 6.65 22.46 -26.10
CA PRO A 98 5.41 21.82 -25.63
C PRO A 98 5.55 20.43 -24.99
N HIS A 99 6.53 19.61 -25.39
CA HIS A 99 6.73 18.31 -24.72
C HIS A 99 7.49 18.48 -23.38
N SER A 100 8.44 19.41 -23.30
CA SER A 100 9.14 19.74 -22.06
C SER A 100 8.17 20.26 -21.01
N ASP A 101 7.25 21.16 -21.39
CA ASP A 101 6.24 21.70 -20.48
C ASP A 101 5.32 20.60 -19.90
N ARG A 102 5.00 19.56 -20.69
CA ARG A 102 4.20 18.42 -20.21
C ARG A 102 4.97 17.53 -19.24
N ALA A 103 6.27 17.34 -19.47
CA ALA A 103 7.15 16.62 -18.57
C ALA A 103 7.27 17.38 -17.23
N ASP A 104 7.49 18.71 -17.31
CA ASP A 104 7.55 19.62 -16.17
C ASP A 104 6.27 19.56 -15.34
N ALA A 105 5.12 19.66 -15.99
CA ALA A 105 3.82 19.57 -15.31
C ALA A 105 3.62 18.23 -14.60
N THR A 106 4.14 17.13 -15.13
CA THR A 106 4.03 15.80 -14.50
C THR A 106 4.90 15.71 -13.25
N VAL A 107 6.17 16.10 -13.36
CA VAL A 107 7.10 16.08 -12.21
C VAL A 107 6.66 17.08 -11.14
N HIS A 108 6.20 18.26 -11.54
CA HIS A 108 5.68 19.27 -10.61
C HIS A 108 4.48 18.73 -9.80
N ARG A 109 3.50 18.11 -10.47
CA ARG A 109 2.35 17.50 -9.78
C ARG A 109 2.78 16.42 -8.79
N ALA A 110 3.75 15.57 -9.16
CA ALA A 110 4.29 14.56 -8.26
C ALA A 110 4.92 15.19 -7.01
N HIS A 111 5.72 16.26 -7.17
CA HIS A 111 6.29 16.99 -6.04
C HIS A 111 5.23 17.64 -5.16
N GLN A 112 4.16 18.21 -5.73
CA GLN A 112 3.08 18.79 -4.93
C GLN A 112 2.32 17.71 -4.13
N LEU A 113 2.08 16.54 -4.71
CA LEU A 113 1.42 15.43 -4.03
C LEU A 113 2.23 14.92 -2.84
N VAL A 114 3.55 14.74 -2.98
CA VAL A 114 4.38 14.25 -1.86
C VAL A 114 4.39 15.23 -0.69
N LYS A 115 4.23 16.54 -0.95
CA LYS A 115 4.16 17.57 0.11
C LYS A 115 2.87 17.55 0.92
N THR A 116 1.82 16.84 0.49
CA THR A 116 0.53 16.83 1.22
C THR A 116 0.46 15.78 2.33
N PHE A 117 1.45 14.90 2.43
CA PHE A 117 1.56 13.86 3.44
C PHE A 117 2.70 14.18 4.41
#